data_AF-A0A9E5LJX3-F1
#
_entry.id   AF-A0A9E5LJX3-F1
#
_cell.length_a   1.000
_cell.length_b   1.000
_cell.length_c   1.000
_cell.angle_alpha   90.00
_cell.angle_beta   90.00
_cell.angle_gamma   90.00
#
_symmetry.space_group_name_H-M   'P 1'
#
loop_
_entity.id
_entity.type
_entity.pdbx_description
1 polymer ?
#
loop_
_entity_poly.entity_id
_entity_poly.type
_entity_poly.pdbx_seq_one_letter_code
_entity_poly.pdbx_strand_id
1 'polypeptide(L)'
;REVATYLLSEHLGFNVVPETILREGPFGLGMVQRWIEIDDGVDVIEFGQSEDSQLRDLALFDAMINNTDRKFGHLLIDQDGRLFGCDHGVTFHREDKLRTVLWQFSGAPLLDRERALLTKALGDSGEISALLEKFLVDEEIEAFFARIARLLDENCLPLPSEEWPAVPWPPV
;
A
#
# COMPACT_ATOMS: atom_id res chain seq x y z
N ARG A 1 8.69 8.34 -3.02
CA ARG A 1 7.50 7.49 -2.78
C ARG A 1 7.87 6.10 -2.28
N GLU A 2 8.57 5.27 -3.05
CA GLU A 2 9.00 3.92 -2.64
C GLU A 2 9.57 3.81 -1.21
N VAL A 3 10.59 4.61 -0.89
CA VAL A 3 11.19 4.65 0.46
C VAL A 3 10.18 5.08 1.53
N ALA A 4 9.34 6.07 1.23
CA ALA A 4 8.30 6.53 2.15
C ALA A 4 7.27 5.43 2.43
N THR A 5 6.86 4.69 1.39
CA THR A 5 5.94 3.56 1.50
C THR A 5 6.53 2.44 2.37
N TYR A 6 7.80 2.08 2.16
CA TYR A 6 8.48 1.10 3.02
C TYR A 6 8.54 1.56 4.49
N LEU A 7 9.02 2.77 4.74
CA LEU A 7 9.16 3.31 6.10
C LEU A 7 7.81 3.38 6.82
N LEU A 8 6.75 3.76 6.11
CA LEU A 8 5.39 3.77 6.66
C LEU A 8 4.89 2.36 6.98
N SER A 9 5.12 1.40 6.08
CA SER A 9 4.74 -0.01 6.28
C SER A 9 5.41 -0.60 7.51
N GLU A 10 6.69 -0.32 7.72
CA GLU A 10 7.45 -0.75 8.89
C GLU A 10 6.96 -0.05 10.18
N HIS A 11 6.74 1.27 10.12
CA HIS A 11 6.29 2.04 11.28
C HIS A 11 4.91 1.59 11.79
N LEU A 12 3.99 1.28 10.87
CA LEU A 12 2.64 0.83 11.20
C LEU A 12 2.55 -0.68 11.47
N GLY A 13 3.62 -1.44 11.20
CA GLY A 13 3.65 -2.89 11.42
C GLY A 13 2.89 -3.71 10.39
N PHE A 14 2.68 -3.17 9.18
CA PHE A 14 2.19 -3.96 8.05
C PHE A 14 3.27 -4.91 7.54
N ASN A 15 4.50 -4.41 7.41
CA ASN A 15 5.65 -5.16 6.91
C ASN A 15 5.39 -5.88 5.57
N VAL A 16 4.62 -5.23 4.69
CA VAL A 16 4.19 -5.73 3.36
C VAL A 16 5.02 -5.17 2.21
N VAL A 17 6.02 -4.34 2.49
CA VAL A 17 6.88 -3.71 1.47
C VAL A 17 8.29 -4.25 1.64
N PRO A 18 8.99 -4.70 0.58
CA PRO A 18 10.38 -5.10 0.69
C PRO A 18 11.24 -3.94 1.20
N GLU A 19 12.29 -4.26 1.96
CA GLU A 19 13.20 -3.26 2.50
C GLU A 19 13.70 -2.32 1.40
N THR A 20 13.43 -1.02 1.57
CA THR A 20 13.72 0.00 0.56
C THR A 20 14.45 1.17 1.18
N ILE A 21 15.67 1.44 0.72
CA ILE A 21 16.56 2.43 1.34
C ILE A 21 17.14 3.38 0.29
N LEU A 22 17.50 4.59 0.72
CA LEU A 22 18.23 5.53 -0.12
C LEU A 22 19.72 5.16 -0.20
N ARG A 23 20.29 5.33 -1.39
CA ARG A 23 21.72 5.19 -1.67
C ARG A 23 22.17 6.22 -2.70
N GLU A 24 23.39 6.72 -2.52
CA GLU A 24 24.05 7.48 -3.57
C GLU A 24 24.45 6.54 -4.72
N GLY A 25 24.12 6.95 -5.95
CA GLY A 25 24.48 6.25 -7.16
C GLY A 25 25.17 7.17 -8.18
N PRO A 26 25.59 6.64 -9.34
CA PRO A 26 26.33 7.39 -10.36
C PRO A 26 25.55 8.58 -10.95
N PHE A 27 24.22 8.60 -10.78
CA PHE A 27 23.34 9.66 -11.27
C PHE A 27 22.67 10.46 -10.12
N GLY A 28 23.24 10.40 -8.91
CA GLY A 28 22.71 11.05 -7.73
C GLY A 28 21.98 10.09 -6.79
N LEU A 29 21.18 10.66 -5.89
CA LEU A 29 20.45 9.89 -4.88
C LEU A 29 19.36 9.05 -5.54
N GLY A 30 19.41 7.74 -5.30
CA GLY A 30 18.39 6.79 -5.74
C GLY A 30 17.93 5.91 -4.59
N MET A 31 17.07 4.95 -4.89
CA MET A 31 16.65 3.92 -3.95
C MET A 31 17.14 2.54 -4.39
N VAL A 32 17.42 1.67 -3.44
CA VAL A 32 17.60 0.25 -3.65
C VAL A 32 16.57 -0.50 -2.83
N GLN A 33 15.95 -1.50 -3.44
CA GLN A 33 14.95 -2.36 -2.81
C GLN A 33 15.50 -3.77 -2.71
N ARG A 34 15.28 -4.42 -1.57
CA ARG A 34 15.66 -5.81 -1.32
C ARG A 34 14.97 -6.71 -2.34
N TRP A 35 15.77 -7.55 -3.00
CA TRP A 35 15.27 -8.60 -3.87
C TRP A 35 14.51 -9.64 -3.04
N ILE A 36 13.31 -10.00 -3.48
CA ILE A 36 12.51 -11.08 -2.89
C ILE A 36 12.62 -12.29 -3.83
N GLU A 37 13.17 -13.39 -3.31
CA GLU A 37 13.15 -14.67 -4.03
C GLU A 37 11.73 -15.24 -3.94
N ILE A 38 11.01 -15.19 -5.06
CA ILE A 38 9.63 -15.64 -5.15
C ILE A 38 9.53 -17.17 -5.21
N ASP A 39 8.40 -17.72 -4.78
CA ASP A 39 8.05 -19.12 -5.01
C ASP A 39 7.41 -19.30 -6.40
N ASP A 40 8.20 -19.82 -7.35
CA ASP A 40 7.75 -20.15 -8.71
C ASP A 40 6.63 -21.20 -8.75
N GLY A 41 6.35 -21.89 -7.63
CA GLY A 41 5.23 -22.81 -7.48
C GLY A 41 3.88 -22.12 -7.24
N VAL A 42 3.87 -20.83 -6.88
CA VAL A 42 2.65 -20.06 -6.61
C VAL A 42 2.13 -19.44 -7.89
N ASP A 43 0.89 -19.76 -8.27
CA ASP A 43 0.16 -18.97 -9.27
C ASP A 43 -0.28 -17.65 -8.63
N VAL A 44 0.40 -16.56 -8.99
CA VAL A 44 0.17 -15.24 -8.42
C VAL A 44 -1.23 -14.68 -8.73
N ILE A 45 -1.84 -15.09 -9.85
CA ILE A 45 -3.19 -14.66 -10.22
C ILE A 45 -4.20 -15.40 -9.36
N GLU A 46 -4.06 -16.73 -9.24
CA GLU A 46 -4.91 -17.53 -8.35
C GLU A 46 -4.80 -17.05 -6.90
N PHE A 47 -3.56 -16.85 -6.42
CA PHE A 47 -3.32 -16.31 -5.08
C PHE A 47 -3.96 -14.93 -4.92
N GLY A 48 -3.70 -13.99 -5.82
CA GLY A 48 -4.21 -12.62 -5.74
C GLY A 48 -5.74 -12.50 -5.82
N GLN A 49 -6.42 -13.52 -6.35
CA GLN A 49 -7.89 -13.62 -6.38
C GLN A 49 -8.49 -14.32 -5.16
N SER A 50 -7.65 -14.85 -4.26
CA SER A 50 -8.09 -15.51 -3.04
C SER A 50 -8.48 -14.52 -1.93
N GLU A 51 -8.96 -15.07 -0.81
CA GLU A 51 -9.35 -14.35 0.41
C GLU A 51 -8.24 -14.39 1.49
N ASP A 52 -6.98 -14.61 1.10
CA ASP A 52 -5.86 -14.64 2.04
C ASP A 52 -5.77 -13.31 2.83
N SER A 53 -5.61 -13.41 4.15
CA SER A 53 -5.57 -12.24 5.04
C SER A 53 -4.43 -11.27 4.71
N GLN A 54 -3.32 -11.74 4.12
CA GLN A 54 -2.20 -10.90 3.71
C GLN A 54 -2.59 -9.98 2.55
N LEU A 55 -3.45 -10.45 1.62
CA LEU A 55 -3.98 -9.62 0.54
C LEU A 55 -4.90 -8.55 1.08
N ARG A 56 -5.67 -8.86 2.13
CA ARG A 56 -6.52 -7.89 2.80
C ARG A 56 -5.69 -6.81 3.51
N ASP A 57 -4.60 -7.20 4.15
CA ASP A 57 -3.67 -6.25 4.78
C ASP A 57 -3.00 -5.35 3.73
N LEU A 58 -2.60 -5.92 2.59
CA LEU A 58 -2.06 -5.15 1.47
C LEU A 58 -3.12 -4.23 0.85
N ALA A 59 -4.38 -4.67 0.70
CA ALA A 59 -5.46 -3.86 0.15
C ALA A 59 -5.80 -2.66 1.07
N LEU A 60 -5.83 -2.87 2.39
CA LEU A 60 -5.97 -1.78 3.35
C LEU A 60 -4.80 -0.80 3.24
N PHE A 61 -3.56 -1.30 3.16
CA PHE A 61 -2.38 -0.47 3.03
C PHE A 61 -2.38 0.34 1.72
N ASP A 62 -2.72 -0.29 0.59
CA ASP A 62 -2.87 0.37 -0.72
C ASP A 62 -3.95 1.45 -0.68
N ALA A 63 -5.08 1.22 0.02
CA ALA A 63 -6.12 2.22 0.23
C ALA A 63 -5.61 3.41 1.07
N MET A 64 -4.87 3.14 2.14
CA MET A 64 -4.26 4.18 2.98
C MET A 64 -3.29 5.04 2.18
N ILE A 65 -2.42 4.44 1.36
CA ILE A 65 -1.42 5.19 0.56
C ILE A 65 -1.94 5.63 -0.81
N ASN A 66 -3.16 5.27 -1.19
CA ASN A 66 -3.74 5.58 -2.50
C ASN A 66 -2.89 5.09 -3.67
N ASN A 67 -2.57 3.79 -3.67
CA ASN A 67 -1.82 3.15 -4.76
C ASN A 67 -2.64 3.09 -6.05
N THR A 68 -2.09 3.61 -7.15
CA THR A 68 -2.81 3.74 -8.42
C THR A 68 -2.42 2.68 -9.45
N ASP A 69 -1.63 1.68 -9.07
CA ASP A 69 -1.15 0.68 -10.02
C ASP A 69 -0.90 -0.72 -9.43
N ARG A 70 -1.67 -1.17 -8.43
CA ARG A 70 -1.50 -2.54 -7.88
C ARG A 70 -1.98 -3.60 -8.87
N LYS A 71 -1.04 -4.30 -9.51
CA LYS A 71 -1.26 -5.43 -10.44
C LYS A 71 -0.94 -6.78 -9.79
N PHE A 72 -1.34 -7.88 -10.42
CA PHE A 72 -0.97 -9.22 -9.93
C PHE A 72 0.54 -9.44 -9.96
N GLY A 73 1.25 -8.97 -11.00
CA GLY A 73 2.72 -9.06 -11.06
C GLY A 73 3.46 -8.27 -9.97
N HIS A 74 2.75 -7.45 -9.18
CA HIS A 74 3.34 -6.71 -8.06
C HIS A 74 3.21 -7.46 -6.72
N LEU A 75 2.58 -8.64 -6.70
CA LEU A 75 2.49 -9.52 -5.54
C LEU A 75 3.69 -10.46 -5.56
N LEU A 76 4.54 -10.36 -4.54
CA LEU A 76 5.75 -11.16 -4.38
C LEU A 76 5.55 -12.10 -3.19
N ILE A 77 5.30 -13.38 -3.47
CA ILE A 77 5.15 -14.43 -2.45
C ILE A 77 6.49 -15.13 -2.35
N ASP A 78 7.14 -15.06 -1.19
CA ASP A 78 8.42 -15.73 -0.97
C ASP A 78 8.26 -17.23 -0.66
N GLN A 79 9.40 -17.91 -0.54
CA GLN A 79 9.47 -19.35 -0.24
C GLN A 79 8.85 -19.75 1.11
N ASP A 80 8.62 -18.79 2.01
CA ASP A 80 7.98 -19.00 3.31
C ASP A 80 6.46 -18.67 3.27
N GLY A 81 5.92 -18.33 2.09
CA GLY A 81 4.53 -17.97 1.87
C GLY A 81 4.19 -16.54 2.31
N ARG A 82 5.20 -15.69 2.55
CA ARG A 82 5.00 -14.31 2.94
C ARG A 82 4.78 -13.42 1.72
N LEU A 83 3.72 -12.63 1.77
CA LEU A 83 3.38 -11.67 0.73
C LEU A 83 4.11 -10.33 0.96
N PHE A 84 4.68 -9.82 -0.12
CA PHE A 84 5.09 -8.44 -0.27
C PHE A 84 4.42 -7.80 -1.49
N GLY A 85 4.18 -6.49 -1.44
CA GLY A 85 3.85 -5.67 -2.59
C GLY A 85 5.07 -4.89 -3.06
N CYS A 86 5.29 -4.80 -4.38
CA CYS A 86 6.26 -3.87 -4.98
C CYS A 86 5.56 -2.80 -5.82
N ASP A 87 6.35 -1.93 -6.47
CA ASP A 87 5.91 -0.82 -7.33
C ASP A 87 4.95 0.16 -6.64
N HIS A 88 5.53 1.00 -5.78
CA HIS A 88 4.84 2.10 -5.10
C HIS A 88 5.30 3.46 -5.65
N GLY A 89 5.72 3.50 -6.91
CA GLY A 89 6.12 4.73 -7.60
C GLY A 89 4.96 5.71 -7.84
N VAL A 90 3.72 5.22 -7.79
CA VAL A 90 2.48 5.98 -8.04
C VAL A 90 1.50 5.84 -6.87
N THR A 91 1.90 6.43 -5.74
CA THR A 91 1.16 6.45 -4.46
C THR A 91 1.08 7.88 -3.91
N PHE A 92 0.34 8.09 -2.83
CA PHE A 92 0.17 9.35 -2.09
C PHE A 92 -0.36 10.54 -2.89
N HIS A 93 -1.05 10.29 -4.00
CA HIS A 93 -1.73 11.36 -4.73
C HIS A 93 -2.76 12.06 -3.82
N ARG A 94 -2.87 13.39 -3.98
CA ARG A 94 -3.87 14.21 -3.27
C ARG A 94 -5.30 13.78 -3.61
N GLU A 95 -5.56 13.67 -4.92
CA GLU A 95 -6.79 13.10 -5.45
C GLU A 95 -6.80 11.60 -5.20
N ASP A 96 -7.92 11.08 -4.70
CA ASP A 96 -8.13 9.64 -4.63
C ASP A 96 -8.01 9.07 -6.03
N LYS A 97 -7.16 8.07 -6.25
CA LYS A 97 -6.89 7.46 -7.55
C LYS A 97 -6.60 5.97 -7.40
N LEU A 98 -7.11 5.36 -6.31
CA LEU A 98 -6.86 3.97 -5.96
C LEU A 98 -7.23 3.08 -7.14
N ARG A 99 -6.25 2.30 -7.60
CA ARG A 99 -6.43 1.30 -8.64
C ARG A 99 -5.69 0.05 -8.25
N THR A 100 -6.44 -1.03 -8.14
CA THR A 100 -5.92 -2.30 -7.64
C THR A 100 -6.61 -3.48 -8.32
N VAL A 101 -5.95 -4.62 -8.35
CA VAL A 101 -6.58 -5.91 -8.66
C VAL A 101 -7.26 -6.53 -7.44
N LEU A 102 -7.03 -6.00 -6.24
CA LEU A 102 -7.50 -6.53 -4.96
C LEU A 102 -8.92 -6.07 -4.56
N TRP A 103 -9.81 -5.88 -5.55
CA TRP A 103 -11.16 -5.37 -5.31
C TRP A 103 -12.12 -6.39 -4.67
N GLN A 104 -11.71 -7.65 -4.48
CA GLN A 104 -12.54 -8.66 -3.78
C GLN A 104 -12.92 -8.22 -2.35
N PHE A 105 -12.11 -7.35 -1.72
CA PHE A 105 -12.39 -6.80 -0.39
C PHE A 105 -13.20 -5.49 -0.39
N SER A 106 -13.60 -4.98 -1.56
CA SER A 106 -14.31 -3.70 -1.67
C SER A 106 -15.61 -3.69 -0.86
N GLY A 107 -15.85 -2.59 -0.14
CA GLY A 107 -17.03 -2.42 0.72
C GLY A 107 -17.09 -3.35 1.94
N ALA A 108 -16.12 -4.24 2.15
CA ALA A 108 -16.11 -5.11 3.32
C ALA A 108 -15.96 -4.27 4.59
N PRO A 109 -16.74 -4.54 5.66
CA PRO A 109 -16.58 -3.84 6.93
C PRO A 109 -15.16 -3.96 7.46
N LEU A 110 -14.66 -2.91 8.10
CA LEU A 110 -13.36 -2.98 8.76
C LEU A 110 -13.41 -4.01 9.91
N LEU A 111 -12.32 -4.74 10.08
CA LEU A 111 -12.10 -5.59 11.24
C LEU A 111 -11.66 -4.74 12.44
N ASP A 112 -11.81 -5.25 13.66
CA ASP A 112 -11.36 -4.53 14.87
C ASP A 112 -9.87 -4.20 14.82
N ARG A 113 -9.04 -5.13 14.31
CA ARG A 113 -7.60 -4.92 14.11
C ARG A 113 -7.30 -3.79 13.13
N GLU A 114 -8.11 -3.65 12.08
CA GLU A 114 -7.94 -2.65 11.03
C GLU A 114 -8.32 -1.26 11.56
N ARG A 115 -9.45 -1.16 12.28
CA ARG A 115 -9.83 0.07 13.00
C ARG A 115 -8.77 0.51 14.00
N ALA A 116 -8.25 -0.42 14.80
CA ALA A 116 -7.20 -0.13 15.77
C ALA A 116 -5.93 0.39 15.09
N LEU A 117 -5.54 -0.21 13.96
CA LEU A 117 -4.39 0.24 13.17
C LEU A 117 -4.60 1.64 12.60
N LEU A 118 -5.74 1.91 11.95
CA LEU A 118 -6.06 3.22 11.41
C LEU A 118 -6.13 4.30 12.50
N THR A 119 -6.68 3.95 13.67
CA THR A 119 -6.74 4.85 14.83
C THR A 119 -5.34 5.16 15.35
N LYS A 120 -4.48 4.15 15.44
CA LYS A 120 -3.07 4.32 15.77
C LYS A 120 -2.37 5.23 14.77
N ALA A 121 -2.59 5.05 13.46
CA ALA A 121 -1.99 5.89 12.43
C ALA A 121 -2.38 7.38 12.59
N LEU A 122 -3.62 7.69 12.97
CA LEU A 122 -4.02 9.06 13.30
C LEU A 122 -3.39 9.57 14.61
N GLY A 123 -3.28 8.69 15.61
CA GLY A 123 -2.61 9.00 16.89
C GLY A 123 -1.13 9.32 16.72
N ASP A 124 -0.45 8.63 15.81
CA ASP A 124 0.97 8.78 15.49
C ASP A 124 1.22 9.83 14.39
N SER A 125 0.23 10.69 14.10
CA SER A 125 0.26 11.63 12.96
C SER A 125 1.48 12.55 12.94
N GLY A 126 1.98 12.97 14.10
CA GLY A 126 3.22 13.77 14.20
C GLY A 126 4.46 12.99 13.77
N GLU A 127 4.58 11.74 14.19
CA GLU A 127 5.72 10.88 13.83
C GLU A 127 5.67 10.48 12.36
N ILE A 128 4.49 10.12 11.86
CA ILE A 128 4.29 9.78 10.45
C ILE A 128 4.52 10.99 9.55
N SER A 129 4.07 12.19 9.92
CA SER A 129 4.35 13.43 9.17
C SER A 129 5.86 13.67 9.06
N ALA A 130 6.59 13.61 10.17
CA ALA A 130 8.05 13.80 10.19
C ALA A 130 8.81 12.72 9.38
N LEU A 131 8.24 11.52 9.27
CA LEU A 131 8.76 10.43 8.45
C LEU A 131 8.53 10.69 6.96
N LEU A 132 7.36 11.22 6.58
CA LEU A 132 6.93 11.42 5.20
C LEU A 132 7.39 12.74 4.57
N GLU A 133 7.56 13.82 5.35
CA GLU A 133 7.94 15.17 4.86
C GLU A 133 9.27 15.20 4.10
N LYS A 134 10.12 14.18 4.30
CA LYS A 134 11.39 14.01 3.57
C LYS A 134 11.18 13.60 2.11
N PHE A 135 9.99 13.13 1.76
CA PHE A 135 9.70 12.46 0.49
C PHE A 135 8.44 12.96 -0.22
N LEU A 136 7.53 13.58 0.50
CA LEU A 136 6.21 14.02 0.05
C LEU A 136 5.99 15.49 0.39
N VAL A 137 5.09 16.15 -0.33
CA VAL A 137 4.67 17.52 -0.02
C VAL A 137 3.51 17.52 1.00
N ASP A 138 3.35 18.61 1.74
CA ASP A 138 2.39 18.74 2.85
C ASP A 138 0.98 18.29 2.48
N GLU A 139 0.49 18.70 1.31
CA GLU A 139 -0.88 18.40 0.91
C GLU A 139 -1.08 16.92 0.52
N GLU A 140 -0.01 16.19 0.17
CA GLU A 140 -0.08 14.72 0.00
C GLU A 140 -0.20 14.02 1.35
N ILE A 141 0.47 14.55 2.37
CA ILE A 141 0.42 14.06 3.74
C ILE A 141 -0.95 14.36 4.35
N GLU A 142 -1.48 15.57 4.15
CA GLU A 142 -2.85 15.93 4.56
C GLU A 142 -3.89 15.00 3.91
N ALA A 143 -3.77 14.76 2.60
CA ALA A 143 -4.67 13.84 1.89
C ALA A 143 -4.55 12.38 2.40
N PHE A 144 -3.36 11.95 2.78
CA PHE A 144 -3.14 10.64 3.39
C PHE A 144 -3.90 10.48 4.71
N PHE A 145 -3.80 11.46 5.63
CA PHE A 145 -4.56 11.40 6.89
C PHE A 145 -6.07 11.57 6.68
N ALA A 146 -6.50 12.42 5.74
CA ALA A 146 -7.90 12.55 5.38
C ALA A 146 -8.49 11.21 4.88
N ARG A 147 -7.73 10.47 4.05
CA ARG A 147 -8.10 9.12 3.61
C ARG A 147 -8.27 8.15 4.78
N ILE A 148 -7.33 8.13 5.72
CA ILE A 148 -7.43 7.27 6.92
C ILE A 148 -8.66 7.63 7.76
N ALA A 149 -8.91 8.92 7.98
CA ALA A 149 -10.08 9.38 8.73
C ALA A 149 -11.39 8.95 8.05
N ARG A 150 -11.47 9.04 6.71
CA ARG A 150 -12.63 8.57 5.94
C ARG A 150 -12.83 7.06 6.07
N LEU A 151 -11.77 6.24 5.99
CA LEU A 151 -11.88 4.79 6.19
C LEU A 151 -12.49 4.45 7.55
N LEU A 152 -12.12 5.19 8.60
CA LEU A 152 -12.71 5.03 9.93
C LEU A 152 -14.17 5.49 10.01
N ASP A 153 -14.51 6.60 9.38
CA ASP A 153 -15.88 7.16 9.35
C ASP A 153 -16.85 6.25 8.59
N GLU A 154 -16.47 5.80 7.40
CA GLU A 154 -17.26 4.87 6.57
C GLU A 154 -17.26 3.44 7.14
N ASN A 155 -16.22 3.09 7.92
CA ASN A 155 -16.03 1.79 8.58
C ASN A 155 -16.06 0.58 7.61
N CYS A 156 -15.61 0.78 6.38
CA CYS A 156 -15.42 -0.26 5.38
C CYS A 156 -14.19 0.01 4.50
N LEU A 157 -13.74 -1.01 3.77
CA LEU A 157 -12.78 -0.85 2.69
C LEU A 157 -13.42 -0.14 1.50
N PRO A 158 -12.65 0.65 0.73
CA PRO A 158 -13.20 1.54 -0.29
C PRO A 158 -13.87 0.75 -1.43
N LEU A 159 -14.88 1.38 -2.04
CA LEU A 159 -15.46 0.95 -3.30
C LEU A 159 -14.63 1.51 -4.48
N PRO A 160 -14.62 0.82 -5.64
CA PRO A 160 -13.98 1.35 -6.84
C PRO A 160 -14.63 2.66 -7.28
N SER A 161 -13.80 3.65 -7.66
CA SER A 161 -14.30 4.92 -8.20
C SER A 161 -15.05 4.71 -9.53
N GLU A 162 -16.13 5.47 -9.72
CA GLU A 162 -16.86 5.53 -11.00
C GLU A 162 -16.26 6.56 -11.98
N GLU A 163 -15.31 7.39 -11.53
CA GLU A 163 -14.77 8.52 -12.30
C GLU A 163 -13.60 8.13 -13.23
N TRP A 164 -12.89 7.04 -12.96
CA TRP A 164 -11.78 6.51 -13.76
C TRP A 164 -11.62 5.00 -13.61
N PRO A 165 -10.86 4.31 -14.49
CA PRO A 165 -10.70 2.87 -14.42
C PRO A 165 -10.05 2.42 -13.11
N ALA A 166 -10.83 1.72 -12.27
CA ALA A 166 -10.41 1.22 -10.96
C ALA A 166 -9.41 0.04 -11.02
N VAL A 167 -9.27 -0.61 -12.17
CA VAL A 167 -8.27 -1.68 -12.37
C VAL A 167 -7.07 -1.12 -13.14
N PRO A 168 -5.83 -1.41 -12.72
CA PRO A 168 -4.66 -1.01 -13.47
C PRO A 168 -4.54 -1.74 -14.81
N TRP A 169 -3.83 -1.12 -15.76
CA TRP A 169 -3.66 -1.69 -17.10
C TRP A 169 -2.17 -1.82 -17.45
N PRO A 170 -1.70 -3.00 -17.91
CA PRO A 170 -2.40 -4.29 -17.83
C PRO A 170 -2.66 -4.71 -16.36
N PRO A 171 -3.58 -5.63 -16.09
CA PRO A 171 -3.84 -6.11 -14.72
C PRO A 171 -2.78 -7.09 -14.19
N VAL A 172 -1.91 -7.60 -15.09
CA VAL A 172 -0.80 -8.50 -14.80
C VAL A 172 0.50 -7.72 -14.80
#